data_AF-A0A9E0R0A6-F1
#
_entry.id   AF-A0A9E0R0A6-F1
#
_cell.length_a   1.000
_cell.length_b   1.000
_cell.length_c   1.000
_cell.angle_alpha   90.00
_cell.angle_beta   90.00
_cell.angle_gamma   90.00
#
_symmetry.space_group_name_H-M   'P 1'
#
loop_
_entity.id
_entity.type
_entity.pdbx_description
1 polymer ?
#
loop_
_entity_poly.entity_id
_entity_poly.type
_entity_poly.pdbx_seq_one_letter_code
_entity_poly.pdbx_strand_id
1 'polypeptide(L)'
;MAPSEPLVVQVSEKIVIRDLGLVEYQPTWLTMQNFTASRDVETVDEIWLLEHHPVFTQGQAGNESHLLTTGDIPVVKVDRGGQ
;
A
#
# COMPACT_ATOMS: atom_id res chain seq x y z
N MET A 1 -12.77 16.11 31.46
CA MET A 1 -12.46 15.56 30.13
C MET A 1 -13.42 14.40 29.92
N ALA A 2 -14.42 14.54 29.06
CA ALA A 2 -15.36 13.45 28.80
C ALA A 2 -14.61 12.29 28.11
N PRO A 3 -14.92 11.02 28.43
CA PRO A 3 -14.37 9.91 27.67
C PRO A 3 -14.84 10.04 26.22
N SER A 4 -13.89 10.05 25.27
CA SER A 4 -14.20 9.94 23.86
C SER A 4 -14.95 8.63 23.62
N GLU A 5 -16.11 8.69 22.97
CA GLU A 5 -16.82 7.49 22.54
C GLU A 5 -15.87 6.58 21.73
N PRO A 6 -15.94 5.25 21.92
CA PRO A 6 -15.13 4.34 21.13
C PRO A 6 -15.50 4.51 19.66
N LEU A 7 -14.49 4.64 18.79
CA LEU A 7 -14.67 4.58 17.34
C LEU A 7 -15.32 3.23 17.02
N VAL A 8 -16.61 3.24 16.70
CA VAL A 8 -17.29 2.08 16.13
C VAL A 8 -16.82 1.98 14.68
N VAL A 9 -15.85 1.11 14.43
CA VAL A 9 -15.42 0.79 13.07
C VAL A 9 -16.45 -0.18 12.49
N GLN A 10 -17.24 0.30 11.55
CA GLN A 10 -18.11 -0.56 10.74
C GLN A 10 -17.20 -1.42 9.84
N VAL A 11 -17.15 -2.72 10.10
CA VAL A 11 -16.39 -3.66 9.27
C VAL A 11 -17.30 -4.10 8.12
N SER A 12 -16.79 -4.05 6.88
CA SER A 12 -17.52 -4.53 5.71
C SER A 12 -17.90 -6.02 5.88
N GLU A 13 -19.15 -6.38 5.59
CA GLU A 13 -19.60 -7.79 5.63
C GLU A 13 -18.99 -8.66 4.52
N LYS A 14 -18.42 -8.02 3.50
CA LYS A 14 -17.83 -8.67 2.32
C LYS A 14 -16.45 -8.10 2.04
N ILE A 15 -15.52 -8.95 1.62
CA ILE A 15 -14.19 -8.55 1.17
C ILE A 15 -13.96 -9.15 -0.22
N VAL A 16 -13.43 -8.35 -1.14
CA VAL A 16 -12.97 -8.85 -2.44
C VAL A 16 -11.51 -9.27 -2.31
N ILE A 17 -11.20 -10.51 -2.69
CA ILE A 17 -9.82 -10.97 -2.83
C ILE A 17 -9.43 -10.86 -4.30
N ARG A 18 -8.39 -10.08 -4.59
CA ARG A 18 -7.81 -9.98 -5.94
C ARG A 18 -6.50 -10.73 -5.97
N ASP A 19 -6.40 -11.72 -6.84
CA ASP A 19 -5.13 -12.36 -7.20
C ASP A 19 -4.64 -11.76 -8.51
N LEU A 20 -3.54 -11.02 -8.46
CA LEU A 20 -2.98 -10.28 -9.60
C LEU A 20 -1.77 -10.97 -10.23
N GLY A 21 -1.25 -12.03 -9.61
CA GLY A 21 0.00 -12.68 -10.03
C GLY A 21 1.20 -11.74 -9.96
N LEU A 22 2.10 -11.85 -10.94
CA LEU A 22 3.32 -11.05 -11.05
C LEU A 22 3.05 -9.72 -11.78
N VAL A 23 3.30 -8.59 -11.13
CA VAL A 23 3.00 -7.25 -11.66
C VAL A 23 4.10 -6.22 -11.38
N GLU A 24 4.15 -5.17 -12.20
CA GLU A 24 5.04 -4.02 -11.98
C GLU A 24 4.65 -3.24 -10.70
N TYR A 25 5.65 -2.81 -9.92
CA TYR A 25 5.42 -2.16 -8.62
C TYR A 25 4.68 -0.83 -8.75
N GLN A 26 5.26 0.12 -9.50
CA GLN A 26 4.79 1.50 -9.55
C GLN A 26 3.36 1.66 -10.07
N PRO A 27 2.93 1.04 -11.20
CA PRO A 27 1.54 1.17 -11.65
C PRO A 27 0.55 0.48 -10.70
N THR A 28 0.96 -0.62 -10.06
CA THR A 28 0.10 -1.32 -9.09
C THR A 28 -0.12 -0.48 -7.84
N TRP A 29 0.97 0.10 -7.29
CA TRP A 29 0.90 1.03 -6.15
C TRP A 29 0.05 2.27 -6.46
N LEU A 30 0.17 2.85 -7.66
CA LEU A 30 -0.69 3.96 -8.10
C LEU A 30 -2.16 3.53 -8.19
N THR A 31 -2.44 2.33 -8.68
CA THR A 31 -3.81 1.79 -8.71
C THR A 31 -4.37 1.62 -7.29
N MET A 32 -3.57 1.12 -6.34
CA MET A 32 -3.98 1.01 -4.92
C MET A 32 -4.26 2.38 -4.28
N GLN A 33 -3.41 3.37 -4.54
CA GLN A 33 -3.63 4.75 -4.08
C GLN A 33 -4.90 5.35 -4.67
N ASN A 34 -5.09 5.21 -5.99
CA ASN A 34 -6.27 5.73 -6.68
C ASN A 34 -7.55 5.06 -6.18
N PHE A 35 -7.54 3.72 -6.03
CA PHE A 35 -8.64 2.97 -5.44
C PHE A 35 -9.02 3.54 -4.08
N THR A 36 -8.03 3.72 -3.20
CA THR A 36 -8.21 4.27 -1.84
C THR A 36 -8.73 5.71 -1.85
N ALA A 37 -8.20 6.55 -2.75
CA ALA A 37 -8.61 7.95 -2.87
C ALA A 37 -10.03 8.11 -3.43
N SER A 38 -10.51 7.16 -4.23
CA SER A 38 -11.86 7.18 -4.82
C SER A 38 -12.92 6.46 -3.99
N ARG A 39 -12.58 5.90 -2.82
CA ARG A 39 -13.54 5.13 -2.01
C ARG A 39 -14.66 6.01 -1.46
N ASP A 40 -15.85 5.45 -1.43
CA ASP A 40 -17.01 5.97 -0.71
C ASP A 40 -17.56 4.90 0.27
N VAL A 41 -18.71 5.19 0.88
CA VAL A 41 -19.37 4.31 1.86
C VAL A 41 -19.87 2.99 1.25
N GLU A 42 -20.04 2.92 -0.08
CA GLU A 42 -20.48 1.72 -0.80
C GLU A 42 -19.29 0.90 -1.32
N THR A 43 -18.06 1.43 -1.22
CA THR A 43 -16.86 0.78 -1.75
C THR A 43 -16.39 -0.33 -0.83
N VAL A 44 -16.63 -1.57 -1.26
CA VAL A 44 -16.22 -2.81 -0.57
C VAL A 44 -14.70 -2.87 -0.37
N ASP A 45 -14.26 -3.33 0.80
CA ASP A 45 -12.84 -3.56 1.10
C ASP A 45 -12.22 -4.63 0.19
N GLU A 46 -10.94 -4.46 -0.13
CA GLU A 46 -10.21 -5.38 -0.99
C GLU A 46 -8.87 -5.81 -0.38
N ILE A 47 -8.49 -7.07 -0.60
CA ILE A 47 -7.15 -7.60 -0.32
C ILE A 47 -6.53 -8.03 -1.64
N TRP A 48 -5.36 -7.48 -1.95
CA TRP A 48 -4.65 -7.72 -3.20
C TRP A 48 -3.45 -8.64 -2.93
N LEU A 49 -3.47 -9.83 -3.51
CA LEU A 49 -2.42 -10.84 -3.46
C LEU A 49 -1.64 -10.79 -4.77
N LEU A 50 -0.33 -10.61 -4.68
CA LEU A 50 0.52 -10.40 -5.85
C LEU A 50 1.99 -10.63 -5.53
N GLU A 51 2.78 -10.71 -6.59
CA GLU A 51 4.24 -10.65 -6.57
C GLU A 51 4.71 -9.48 -7.44
N HIS A 52 5.92 -8.97 -7.17
CA HIS A 52 6.52 -7.89 -7.98
C HIS A 52 7.79 -8.35 -8.66
N HIS A 53 8.08 -7.76 -9.82
CA HIS A 53 9.44 -7.76 -10.35
C HIS A 53 10.41 -7.12 -9.32
N PRO A 54 11.72 -7.45 -9.37
CA PRO A 54 12.70 -6.93 -8.42
C PRO A 54 12.60 -5.41 -8.28
N VAL A 55 12.42 -4.94 -7.04
CA VAL A 55 12.27 -3.52 -6.72
C VAL A 55 12.71 -3.27 -5.28
N PHE A 56 13.42 -2.17 -5.05
CA PHE A 56 13.60 -1.62 -3.71
C PHE A 56 12.54 -0.56 -3.46
N THR A 57 11.93 -0.57 -2.28
CA THR A 57 10.98 0.47 -1.87
C THR A 57 11.51 1.16 -0.63
N GLN A 58 11.56 2.49 -0.64
CA GLN A 58 12.02 3.29 0.48
C GLN A 58 10.80 3.94 1.15
N GLY A 59 10.55 3.60 2.41
CA GLY A 59 9.49 4.21 3.20
C GLY A 59 9.87 5.59 3.74
N GLN A 60 8.92 6.26 4.41
CA GLN A 60 9.09 7.62 4.90
C GLN A 60 10.22 7.80 5.94
N ALA A 61 10.53 6.76 6.71
CA ALA A 61 11.65 6.79 7.68
C ALA A 61 12.98 6.35 7.06
N GLY A 62 12.99 6.13 5.75
CA GLY A 62 14.13 5.64 5.01
C GLY A 62 15.16 6.72 4.71
N ASN A 63 16.39 6.51 5.18
CA ASN A 63 17.53 7.33 4.79
C ASN A 63 18.12 6.82 3.46
N GLU A 64 18.25 7.71 2.47
CA GLU A 64 18.87 7.43 1.17
C GLU A 64 20.30 6.89 1.30
N SER A 65 21.03 7.22 2.37
CA SER A 65 22.38 6.71 2.62
C SER A 65 22.44 5.22 2.97
N HIS A 66 21.30 4.56 3.23
CA HIS A 66 21.23 3.12 3.49
C HIS A 66 21.00 2.29 2.22
N LEU A 67 20.88 2.92 1.04
CA LEU A 67 20.82 2.23 -0.23
C LEU A 67 22.23 1.74 -0.62
N LEU A 68 22.54 0.49 -0.29
CA LEU A 68 23.76 -0.17 -0.74
C LEU A 68 23.55 -0.71 -2.16
N THR A 69 24.35 -0.20 -3.11
CA THR A 69 24.54 -0.69 -4.50
C THR A 69 23.38 -1.49 -5.09
N THR A 70 22.34 -0.80 -5.56
CA THR A 70 21.10 -1.41 -6.08
C THR A 70 21.27 -2.06 -7.46
N GLY A 71 22.41 -1.88 -8.12
CA GLY A 71 22.62 -2.31 -9.50
C GLY A 71 21.57 -1.66 -10.42
N ASP A 72 20.96 -2.46 -11.29
CA ASP A 72 19.90 -2.03 -12.21
C ASP A 72 18.49 -2.17 -11.61
N ILE A 73 18.36 -2.57 -10.33
CA ILE A 73 17.06 -2.73 -9.67
C ILE A 73 16.51 -1.34 -9.31
N PRO A 74 15.27 -1.01 -9.71
CA PRO A 74 14.69 0.30 -9.43
C PRO A 74 14.47 0.51 -7.92
N VAL A 75 14.68 1.75 -7.47
CA VAL A 75 14.32 2.20 -6.12
C VAL A 75 13.12 3.15 -6.23
N VAL A 76 12.02 2.81 -5.57
CA VAL A 76 10.80 3.63 -5.55
C VAL A 76 10.60 4.20 -4.15
N LYS A 77 10.55 5.52 -4.04
CA LYS A 77 10.16 6.21 -2.81
C LYS A 77 8.65 6.13 -2.65
N VAL A 78 8.19 5.70 -1.48
CA VAL A 78 6.78 5.45 -1.20
C VAL A 78 6.38 6.01 0.15
N ASP A 79 5.08 6.11 0.35
CA ASP A 79 4.42 6.74 1.49
C ASP A 79 4.21 5.80 2.70
N ARG A 80 4.62 4.53 2.59
CA ARG A 80 4.56 3.59 3.73
C ARG A 80 5.48 4.04 4.86
N GLY A 81 5.11 3.69 6.09
CA GLY A 81 6.00 3.78 7.25
C GLY A 81 7.21 2.84 7.14
N GLY A 82 8.19 3.05 8.03
CA GLY A 82 9.43 2.27 8.07
C GLY A 82 10.52 2.78 7.12
N GLN A 83 11.67 2.12 7.17
CA GLN A 83 12.79 2.33 6.24
C GLN A 83 12.48 1.67 4.89
#